data_AF-A0A834E0F7-F1
#
_entry.id   AF-A0A834E0F7-F1
#
_cell.length_a   1.000
_cell.length_b   1.000
_cell.length_c   1.000
_cell.angle_alpha   90.00
_cell.angle_beta   90.00
_cell.angle_gamma   90.00
#
_symmetry.space_group_name_H-M   'P 1'
#
loop_
_entity.id
_entity.type
_entity.pdbx_description
1 polymer ?
#
loop_
_entity_poly.entity_id
_entity_poly.type
_entity_poly.pdbx_seq_one_letter_code
_entity_poly.pdbx_strand_id
1 'polypeptide(L)'
;MRKLWLTCSSQTTAILGALLLLPPAPAPRGEHGHQPKQHSPPAARGGLAESLPPAAGTWHPTSAPCHPSPHLQPGPCSQVLRLLNLGWLPKPPGRAATPGPGFPSLEELCLAGPTCSFVSDEALGRLLHSSPNLRLLDLRGCARITPAGLRDLPCRELEQLYLGLYGMSDRLTLAKEGSPLLTEKWAHTLRELDLSGQGFSEKDLEQALAAFSGTPGGSQPALCSLNLRGTRVTPGTVSSVISSCPGLRFLNLESCRCLPRGLKRAYRGPEHVQRCLEQLLTSPASPS
;
A
#
# COMPACT_ATOMS: atom_id res chain seq x y z
N MET A 1 6.89 -20.45 18.73
CA MET A 1 7.58 -19.79 17.60
C MET A 1 7.27 -20.55 16.33
N ARG A 2 6.33 -20.09 15.50
CA ARG A 2 6.03 -20.75 14.22
C ARG A 2 6.95 -20.14 13.16
N LYS A 3 8.00 -20.89 12.79
CA LYS A 3 8.83 -20.62 11.61
C LYS A 3 7.94 -20.88 10.40
N LEU A 4 7.48 -19.83 9.72
CA LEU A 4 6.75 -19.99 8.47
C LEU A 4 7.76 -20.01 7.33
N TRP A 5 7.69 -21.09 6.57
CA TRP A 5 8.45 -21.34 5.36
C TRP A 5 8.11 -20.27 4.32
N LEU A 6 9.11 -19.47 3.92
CA LEU A 6 9.04 -18.67 2.70
C LEU A 6 9.05 -19.66 1.54
N THR A 7 7.89 -19.94 0.96
CA THR A 7 7.84 -20.72 -0.28
C THR A 7 8.54 -19.92 -1.37
N CYS A 8 9.49 -20.58 -2.02
CA CYS A 8 10.37 -20.03 -3.05
C CYS A 8 9.57 -19.31 -4.15
N SER A 9 9.59 -17.97 -4.14
CA SER A 9 8.98 -17.10 -5.15
C SER A 9 9.77 -15.79 -5.21
N SER A 10 9.88 -15.18 -6.39
CA SER A 10 10.51 -13.86 -6.65
C SER A 10 10.06 -12.77 -5.65
N GLN A 11 8.87 -12.92 -5.06
CA GLN A 11 8.35 -12.05 -3.99
C GLN A 11 9.23 -12.04 -2.74
N THR A 12 9.80 -13.18 -2.33
CA THR A 12 10.64 -13.28 -1.13
C THR A 12 11.91 -12.46 -1.28
N THR A 13 12.54 -12.45 -2.45
CA THR A 13 13.77 -11.68 -2.70
C THR A 13 13.51 -10.18 -2.80
N ALA A 14 12.34 -9.77 -3.29
CA ALA A 14 11.93 -8.36 -3.31
C ALA A 14 11.51 -7.88 -1.91
N ILE A 15 10.80 -8.71 -1.15
CA ILE A 15 10.43 -8.45 0.25
C ILE A 15 11.69 -8.44 1.13
N LEU A 16 12.60 -9.42 1.01
CA LEU A 16 13.91 -9.44 1.69
C LEU A 16 14.89 -8.39 1.11
N GLY A 17 14.74 -7.97 -0.14
CA GLY A 17 15.54 -6.88 -0.73
C GLY A 17 15.12 -5.53 -0.15
N ALA A 18 13.81 -5.31 -0.04
CA ALA A 18 13.21 -4.15 0.61
C ALA A 18 13.38 -4.17 2.15
N LEU A 19 13.43 -5.36 2.78
CA LEU A 19 13.51 -5.54 4.24
C LEU A 19 14.90 -5.84 4.81
N LEU A 20 15.75 -6.61 4.12
CA LEU A 20 17.03 -7.15 4.64
C LEU A 20 18.30 -6.68 3.90
N LEU A 21 18.21 -6.07 2.71
CA LEU A 21 19.39 -5.53 1.99
C LEU A 21 20.55 -6.54 1.85
N LEU A 22 20.32 -7.67 1.19
CA LEU A 22 21.41 -8.52 0.70
C LEU A 22 21.99 -7.90 -0.60
N PRO A 23 23.32 -7.83 -0.76
CA PRO A 23 23.92 -7.47 -2.04
C PRO A 23 23.56 -8.52 -3.11
N PRO A 24 23.55 -8.15 -4.40
CA PRO A 24 23.35 -9.13 -5.46
C PRO A 24 24.41 -10.22 -5.35
N ALA A 25 23.99 -11.49 -5.42
CA ALA A 25 24.93 -12.60 -5.50
C ALA A 25 25.91 -12.34 -6.66
N PRO A 26 27.23 -12.45 -6.46
CA PRO A 26 28.16 -12.35 -7.56
C PRO A 26 27.80 -13.43 -8.58
N ALA A 27 27.69 -13.03 -9.85
CA ALA A 27 27.50 -13.97 -10.95
C ALA A 27 28.54 -15.10 -10.85
N PRO A 28 28.18 -16.36 -11.14
CA PRO A 28 29.16 -17.45 -11.10
C PRO A 28 30.31 -17.07 -12.04
N ARG A 29 31.49 -16.87 -11.46
CA ARG A 29 32.73 -16.75 -12.23
C ARG A 29 32.82 -18.05 -13.04
N GLY A 30 32.69 -17.94 -14.36
CA GLY A 30 32.98 -19.04 -15.26
C GLY A 30 34.38 -19.55 -14.93
N GLU A 31 34.45 -20.79 -14.48
CA GLU A 31 35.71 -21.50 -14.32
C GLU A 31 36.47 -21.42 -15.65
N HIS A 32 37.67 -20.88 -15.60
CA HIS A 32 38.61 -20.97 -16.70
C HIS A 32 38.88 -22.46 -16.95
N GLY A 33 38.21 -22.99 -17.98
CA GLY A 33 38.51 -24.29 -18.54
C GLY A 33 39.95 -24.33 -19.01
N HIS A 34 40.75 -25.14 -18.34
CA HIS A 34 42.03 -25.64 -18.81
C HIS A 34 41.90 -26.14 -20.26
N GLN A 35 42.61 -25.51 -21.19
CA GLN A 35 42.92 -26.09 -22.49
C GLN A 35 43.95 -27.22 -22.31
N PRO A 36 43.71 -28.42 -22.85
CA PRO A 36 44.78 -29.27 -23.34
C PRO A 36 44.99 -29.02 -24.84
N LYS A 37 46.26 -28.76 -25.17
CA LYS A 37 46.83 -28.64 -26.51
C LYS A 37 46.39 -29.81 -27.41
N GLN A 38 45.99 -29.52 -28.64
CA GLN A 38 46.12 -30.47 -29.74
C GLN A 38 46.74 -29.80 -30.97
N HIS A 39 47.73 -30.52 -31.51
CA HIS A 39 48.57 -30.21 -32.65
C HIS A 39 47.79 -30.17 -33.96
N SER A 40 48.09 -29.20 -34.83
CA SER A 40 47.83 -29.28 -36.27
C SER A 40 48.84 -30.21 -36.96
N PRO A 41 48.49 -30.80 -38.12
CA PRO A 41 49.09 -30.32 -39.38
C PRO A 41 48.06 -30.39 -40.57
N PRO A 42 48.42 -30.27 -41.87
CA PRO A 42 48.12 -29.06 -42.66
C PRO A 42 47.27 -29.30 -43.93
N ALA A 43 47.08 -28.22 -44.68
CA ALA A 43 46.15 -27.97 -45.80
C ALA A 43 46.37 -28.71 -47.14
N ALA A 44 45.27 -28.88 -47.90
CA ALA A 44 45.18 -28.94 -49.38
C ALA A 44 43.69 -28.69 -49.79
N ARG A 45 43.31 -27.65 -50.56
CA ARG A 45 43.33 -27.38 -52.03
C ARG A 45 42.27 -28.13 -52.88
N GLY A 46 41.47 -27.34 -53.64
CA GLY A 46 40.62 -27.74 -54.81
C GLY A 46 39.15 -28.02 -54.47
N GLY A 47 38.10 -27.66 -55.22
CA GLY A 47 37.92 -27.02 -56.52
C GLY A 47 36.41 -27.01 -56.90
N LEU A 48 35.97 -25.94 -57.57
CA LEU A 48 34.89 -25.72 -58.57
C LEU A 48 33.66 -26.67 -58.74
N ALA A 49 32.49 -26.00 -58.85
CA ALA A 49 31.44 -26.07 -59.90
C ALA A 49 30.09 -26.84 -59.72
N GLU A 50 29.02 -26.03 -59.86
CA GLU A 50 27.76 -26.18 -60.65
C GLU A 50 26.56 -27.11 -60.30
N SER A 51 25.37 -26.47 -60.43
CA SER A 51 24.07 -26.93 -60.99
C SER A 51 22.89 -27.38 -60.07
N LEU A 52 21.68 -26.90 -60.43
CA LEU A 52 20.33 -26.91 -59.80
C LEU A 52 19.46 -28.15 -60.21
N PRO A 53 18.12 -28.22 -59.94
CA PRO A 53 17.32 -28.55 -58.72
C PRO A 53 16.40 -29.80 -59.01
N PRO A 54 15.15 -30.01 -58.50
CA PRO A 54 14.41 -29.59 -57.28
C PRO A 54 13.84 -30.78 -56.46
N ALA A 55 13.28 -30.56 -55.25
CA ALA A 55 12.02 -31.19 -54.78
C ALA A 55 11.70 -30.91 -53.29
N ALA A 56 10.45 -30.50 -53.08
CA ALA A 56 9.52 -30.88 -52.01
C ALA A 56 9.97 -30.85 -50.53
N GLY A 57 9.31 -29.96 -49.78
CA GLY A 57 8.65 -30.32 -48.53
C GLY A 57 9.50 -30.25 -47.27
N THR A 58 9.33 -29.18 -46.50
CA THR A 58 8.77 -29.23 -45.12
C THR A 58 8.85 -27.84 -44.54
N TRP A 59 7.71 -27.36 -44.04
CA TRP A 59 7.63 -26.13 -43.28
C TRP A 59 8.21 -26.39 -41.88
N HIS A 60 9.35 -25.78 -41.59
CA HIS A 60 9.84 -25.61 -40.22
C HIS A 60 9.93 -24.10 -39.93
N PRO A 61 9.27 -23.59 -38.89
CA PRO A 61 9.42 -22.19 -38.51
C PRO A 61 10.82 -21.96 -37.95
N THR A 62 11.56 -21.09 -38.63
CA THR A 62 12.87 -20.57 -38.26
C THR A 62 12.79 -19.84 -36.92
N SER A 63 13.42 -20.39 -35.89
CA SER A 63 13.80 -19.67 -34.69
C SER A 63 14.95 -18.71 -35.03
N ALA A 64 14.63 -17.43 -35.27
CA ALA A 64 15.62 -16.38 -35.23
C ALA A 64 16.14 -16.24 -33.78
N PRO A 65 17.46 -16.18 -33.54
CA PRO A 65 17.99 -15.93 -32.21
C PRO A 65 17.77 -14.45 -31.88
N CYS A 66 16.78 -14.16 -31.04
CA CYS A 66 16.67 -12.85 -30.40
C CYS A 66 17.91 -12.62 -29.55
N HIS A 67 18.70 -11.61 -29.92
CA HIS A 67 19.77 -11.07 -29.09
C HIS A 67 19.23 -10.73 -27.69
N PRO A 68 19.93 -11.11 -26.60
CA PRO A 68 19.50 -10.75 -25.26
C PRO A 68 19.81 -9.26 -25.01
N SER A 69 18.77 -8.43 -24.97
CA SER A 69 18.86 -7.10 -24.35
C SER A 69 19.14 -7.26 -22.86
N PRO A 70 20.18 -6.61 -22.30
CA PRO A 70 20.49 -6.75 -20.89
C PRO A 70 19.64 -5.76 -20.08
N HIS A 71 19.20 -6.20 -18.90
CA HIS A 71 18.62 -5.39 -17.82
C HIS A 71 17.15 -4.95 -17.93
N LEU A 72 16.22 -5.88 -17.71
CA LEU A 72 15.08 -5.61 -16.84
C LEU A 72 14.70 -6.90 -16.11
N GLN A 73 15.08 -7.03 -14.84
CA GLN A 73 14.52 -8.07 -13.98
C GLN A 73 13.02 -7.78 -13.85
N PRO A 74 12.11 -8.70 -14.20
CA PRO A 74 10.69 -8.48 -14.01
C PRO A 74 10.41 -8.32 -12.51
N GLY A 75 9.97 -7.12 -12.12
CA GLY A 75 9.55 -6.85 -10.75
C GLY A 75 8.38 -7.76 -10.33
N PRO A 76 8.18 -8.01 -9.04
CA PRO A 76 7.09 -8.85 -8.55
C PRO A 76 5.72 -8.33 -9.02
N CYS A 77 5.01 -9.10 -9.84
CA CYS A 77 3.68 -8.80 -10.38
C CYS A 77 2.52 -9.00 -9.37
N SER A 78 2.79 -8.89 -8.07
CA SER A 78 1.80 -9.24 -7.05
C SER A 78 0.77 -8.12 -6.91
N GLN A 79 -0.50 -8.41 -7.17
CA GLN A 79 -1.62 -7.49 -6.94
C GLN A 79 -1.95 -7.35 -5.45
N VAL A 80 -1.72 -8.41 -4.66
CA VAL A 80 -2.02 -8.43 -3.23
C VAL A 80 -0.76 -8.84 -2.45
N LEU A 81 -0.35 -7.99 -1.50
CA LEU A 81 0.76 -8.26 -0.59
C LEU A 81 0.27 -8.13 0.86
N ARG A 82 0.28 -9.24 1.60
CA ARG A 82 -0.12 -9.26 3.02
C ARG A 82 1.06 -9.72 3.86
N LEU A 83 1.65 -8.80 4.62
CA LEU A 83 2.78 -9.06 5.50
C LEU A 83 2.30 -8.97 6.95
N LEU A 84 1.61 -10.02 7.38
CA LEU A 84 1.04 -10.12 8.71
C LEU A 84 2.08 -10.65 9.71
N ASN A 85 2.11 -10.08 10.92
CA ASN A 85 2.92 -10.55 12.04
C ASN A 85 4.45 -10.57 11.80
N LEU A 86 4.97 -9.75 10.90
CA LEU A 86 6.42 -9.57 10.79
C LEU A 86 6.92 -8.67 11.92
N GLY A 87 7.91 -9.15 12.67
CA GLY A 87 8.70 -8.30 13.56
C GLY A 87 9.60 -7.42 12.71
N TRP A 88 9.23 -6.16 12.53
CA TRP A 88 10.07 -5.19 11.85
C TRP A 88 11.23 -4.81 12.78
N LEU A 89 12.40 -5.40 12.55
CA LEU A 89 13.61 -4.99 13.23
C LEU A 89 14.10 -3.68 12.60
N PRO A 90 14.22 -2.57 13.36
CA PRO A 90 14.80 -1.35 12.83
C PRO A 90 16.26 -1.63 12.43
N LYS A 91 16.58 -1.52 11.14
CA LYS A 91 17.97 -1.58 10.68
C LYS A 91 18.67 -0.28 11.12
N PRO A 92 19.92 -0.33 11.64
CA PRO A 92 20.70 0.88 11.89
C PRO A 92 20.89 1.67 10.59
N PRO A 93 21.06 3.01 10.65
CA PRO A 93 21.24 3.85 9.48
C PRO A 93 22.55 3.49 8.77
N GLY A 94 22.47 2.58 7.80
CA GLY A 94 23.52 2.25 6.85
C GLY A 94 23.21 2.88 5.50
N ARG A 95 24.27 3.21 4.74
CA ARG A 95 24.29 3.82 3.39
C ARG A 95 22.98 3.61 2.59
N ALA A 96 22.49 4.72 2.02
CA ALA A 96 21.36 4.75 1.09
C ALA A 96 21.46 3.61 0.08
N ALA A 97 20.61 2.61 0.27
CA ALA A 97 20.54 1.47 -0.62
C ALA A 97 19.66 1.82 -1.81
N THR A 98 20.07 1.36 -3.00
CA THR A 98 19.25 1.47 -4.20
C THR A 98 17.89 0.81 -3.94
N PRO A 99 16.78 1.52 -4.13
CA PRO A 99 15.45 0.94 -4.03
C PRO A 99 15.36 -0.29 -4.94
N GLY A 100 14.76 -1.38 -4.45
CA GLY A 100 14.50 -2.57 -5.27
C GLY A 100 13.56 -2.25 -6.44
N PRO A 101 13.19 -3.23 -7.28
CA PRO A 101 12.30 -3.01 -8.42
C PRO A 101 10.87 -2.57 -8.05
N GLY A 102 10.54 -2.50 -6.75
CA GLY A 102 9.21 -2.13 -6.23
C GLY A 102 8.11 -3.11 -6.65
N PHE A 103 6.84 -2.69 -6.48
CA PHE A 103 5.66 -3.50 -6.81
C PHE A 103 4.69 -2.72 -7.72
N PRO A 104 4.94 -2.65 -9.05
CA PRO A 104 4.18 -1.82 -10.00
C PRO A 104 2.71 -2.22 -10.17
N SER A 105 2.40 -3.50 -9.96
CA SER A 105 1.04 -4.03 -10.08
C SER A 105 0.32 -4.15 -8.73
N LEU A 106 0.90 -3.63 -7.64
CA LEU A 106 0.31 -3.80 -6.31
C LEU A 106 -0.95 -2.96 -6.16
N GLU A 107 -2.05 -3.63 -5.81
CA GLU A 107 -3.37 -3.06 -5.56
C GLU A 107 -3.73 -3.10 -4.07
N GLU A 108 -3.28 -4.13 -3.34
CA GLU A 108 -3.55 -4.27 -1.90
C GLU A 108 -2.27 -4.48 -1.10
N LEU A 109 -2.07 -3.66 -0.07
CA LEU A 109 -1.05 -3.86 0.96
C LEU A 109 -1.69 -3.95 2.35
N CYS A 110 -1.38 -5.02 3.08
CA CYS A 110 -1.75 -5.16 4.49
C CYS A 110 -0.50 -5.42 5.34
N LEU A 111 -0.21 -4.49 6.25
CA LEU A 111 0.83 -4.58 7.29
C LEU A 111 0.22 -4.62 8.70
N ALA A 112 -1.09 -4.87 8.81
CA ALA A 112 -1.80 -4.86 10.08
C ALA A 112 -1.18 -5.84 11.08
N GLY A 113 -1.00 -5.37 12.33
CA GLY A 113 -0.33 -6.15 13.36
C GLY A 113 -0.93 -5.93 14.75
N PRO A 114 -0.85 -6.93 15.64
CA PRO A 114 -1.44 -6.87 16.98
C PRO A 114 -0.68 -5.96 17.96
N THR A 115 0.57 -5.59 17.65
CA THR A 115 1.46 -4.81 18.52
C THR A 115 2.29 -3.85 17.71
N CYS A 116 2.22 -2.54 18.03
CA CYS A 116 3.11 -1.45 17.57
C CYS A 116 4.06 -1.89 16.45
N SER A 117 3.58 -1.94 15.22
CA SER A 117 4.48 -2.32 14.13
C SER A 117 5.54 -1.22 14.03
N PHE A 118 6.82 -1.59 14.04
CA PHE A 118 7.91 -0.62 13.91
C PHE A 118 8.07 -0.07 12.49
N VAL A 119 7.11 -0.32 11.60
CA VAL A 119 7.05 0.26 10.26
C VAL A 119 7.07 1.78 10.37
N SER A 120 8.06 2.42 9.74
CA SER A 120 8.19 3.87 9.64
C SER A 120 7.82 4.36 8.25
N ASP A 121 7.63 5.66 8.10
CA ASP A 121 7.34 6.31 6.82
C ASP A 121 8.40 5.98 5.77
N GLU A 122 9.68 5.91 6.14
CA GLU A 122 10.76 5.55 5.21
C GLU A 122 10.67 4.09 4.76
N ALA A 123 10.29 3.18 5.66
CA ALA A 123 10.13 1.78 5.33
C ALA A 123 8.92 1.58 4.39
N LEU A 124 7.83 2.28 4.66
CA LEU A 124 6.63 2.26 3.82
C LEU A 124 6.91 2.89 2.44
N GLY A 125 7.59 4.03 2.40
CA GLY A 125 8.02 4.69 1.15
C GLY A 125 8.91 3.79 0.31
N ARG A 126 9.87 3.08 0.92
CA ARG A 126 10.68 2.08 0.21
C ARG A 126 9.88 0.88 -0.29
N LEU A 127 8.79 0.51 0.35
CA LEU A 127 7.96 -0.61 -0.09
C LEU A 127 7.04 -0.21 -1.25
N LEU A 128 6.51 1.02 -1.20
CA LEU A 128 5.46 1.49 -2.11
C LEU A 128 5.94 2.49 -3.17
N HIS A 129 7.25 2.78 -3.28
CA HIS A 129 7.79 3.80 -4.22
C HIS A 129 7.43 3.57 -5.69
N SER A 130 7.08 2.34 -6.06
CA SER A 130 6.64 1.99 -7.41
C SER A 130 5.30 1.26 -7.36
N SER A 131 4.35 1.70 -6.53
CA SER A 131 3.01 1.11 -6.43
C SER A 131 1.91 2.13 -6.71
N PRO A 132 1.80 2.64 -7.96
CA PRO A 132 0.84 3.67 -8.32
C PRO A 132 -0.62 3.18 -8.29
N ASN A 133 -0.83 1.88 -8.48
CA ASN A 133 -2.16 1.25 -8.60
C ASN A 133 -2.75 0.78 -7.27
N LEU A 134 -2.17 1.19 -6.13
CA LEU A 134 -2.63 0.75 -4.82
C LEU A 134 -4.03 1.31 -4.52
N ARG A 135 -4.98 0.41 -4.22
CA ARG A 135 -6.38 0.69 -3.90
C ARG A 135 -6.71 0.42 -2.43
N LEU A 136 -6.03 -0.53 -1.79
CA LEU A 136 -6.21 -0.88 -0.37
C LEU A 136 -4.90 -0.78 0.38
N LEU A 137 -4.90 0.02 1.45
CA LEU A 137 -3.79 0.14 2.38
C LEU A 137 -4.27 -0.07 3.83
N ASP A 138 -3.84 -1.19 4.42
CA ASP A 138 -4.17 -1.55 5.80
C ASP A 138 -2.93 -1.52 6.68
N LEU A 139 -2.87 -0.51 7.55
CA LEU A 139 -1.77 -0.20 8.47
C LEU A 139 -2.25 -0.17 9.93
N ARG A 140 -3.28 -0.97 10.27
CA ARG A 140 -3.77 -1.06 11.64
C ARG A 140 -2.65 -1.50 12.59
N GLY A 141 -2.45 -0.75 13.67
CA GLY A 141 -1.37 -0.95 14.63
C GLY A 141 -0.02 -0.32 14.25
N CYS A 142 0.09 0.35 13.11
CA CYS A 142 1.31 1.05 12.68
C CYS A 142 1.43 2.47 13.28
N ALA A 143 1.77 2.57 14.57
CA ALA A 143 1.81 3.84 15.31
C ALA A 143 2.76 4.91 14.77
N ARG A 144 3.82 4.49 14.08
CA ARG A 144 4.92 5.37 13.63
C ARG A 144 4.69 5.94 12.24
N ILE A 145 3.62 5.51 11.56
CA ILE A 145 3.24 6.07 10.27
C ILE A 145 2.55 7.39 10.49
N THR A 146 3.01 8.42 9.77
CA THR A 146 2.46 9.77 9.88
C THR A 146 1.64 10.14 8.66
N PRO A 147 0.70 11.11 8.77
CA PRO A 147 -0.01 11.61 7.61
C PRO A 147 0.91 12.17 6.52
N ALA A 148 2.03 12.79 6.90
CA ALA A 148 3.02 13.29 5.95
C ALA A 148 3.66 12.16 5.13
N GLY A 149 4.07 11.06 5.79
CA GLY A 149 4.61 9.89 5.09
C GLY A 149 3.61 9.24 4.13
N LEU A 150 2.33 9.19 4.49
CA LEU A 150 1.27 8.68 3.62
C LEU A 150 0.98 9.60 2.43
N ARG A 151 1.05 10.91 2.63
CA ARG A 151 0.88 11.90 1.55
C ARG A 151 1.95 11.75 0.47
N ASP A 152 3.15 11.33 0.82
CA ASP A 152 4.27 11.23 -0.12
C ASP A 152 4.25 9.93 -0.97
N LEU A 153 3.32 9.00 -0.71
CA LEU A 153 3.16 7.77 -1.50
C LEU A 153 2.72 8.03 -2.96
N PRO A 154 3.10 7.22 -3.95
CA PRO A 154 2.76 7.47 -5.36
C PRO A 154 1.30 7.14 -5.73
N CYS A 155 0.57 6.38 -4.91
CA CYS A 155 -0.81 5.99 -5.19
C CYS A 155 -1.79 7.18 -5.07
N ARG A 156 -2.60 7.38 -6.11
CA ARG A 156 -3.58 8.48 -6.19
C ARG A 156 -5.03 8.04 -6.03
N GLU A 157 -5.32 6.77 -6.28
CA GLU A 157 -6.69 6.24 -6.35
C GLU A 157 -6.98 5.26 -5.21
N LEU A 158 -6.61 5.64 -3.98
CA LEU A 158 -6.80 4.78 -2.82
C LEU A 158 -8.28 4.75 -2.42
N GLU A 159 -8.86 3.56 -2.37
CA GLU A 159 -10.28 3.35 -2.04
C GLU A 159 -10.49 2.98 -0.57
N GLN A 160 -9.52 2.29 0.03
CA GLN A 160 -9.62 1.78 1.39
C GLN A 160 -8.36 2.09 2.18
N LEU A 161 -8.51 2.85 3.26
CA LEU A 161 -7.41 3.24 4.14
C LEU A 161 -7.75 2.88 5.59
N TYR A 162 -6.96 1.98 6.18
CA TYR A 162 -7.13 1.57 7.58
C TYR A 162 -5.93 1.94 8.44
N LEU A 163 -6.13 2.90 9.36
CA LEU A 163 -5.10 3.42 10.28
C LEU A 163 -5.44 3.15 11.75
N GLY A 164 -6.35 2.22 12.04
CA GLY A 164 -6.84 1.95 13.40
C GLY A 164 -5.72 1.60 14.39
N LEU A 165 -5.70 2.28 15.53
CA LEU A 165 -4.76 2.06 16.65
C LEU A 165 -5.50 1.49 17.86
N TYR A 166 -5.64 0.16 17.92
CA TYR A 166 -6.34 -0.49 19.02
C TYR A 166 -5.42 -0.67 20.24
N GLY A 167 -5.84 -0.16 21.41
CA GLY A 167 -5.18 -0.46 22.69
C GLY A 167 -3.84 0.24 22.95
N MET A 168 -3.48 1.27 22.18
CA MET A 168 -2.18 1.97 22.29
C MET A 168 -2.28 3.32 23.03
N SER A 169 -2.97 3.37 24.16
CA SER A 169 -3.55 4.60 24.69
C SER A 169 -2.84 5.25 25.90
N ASP A 170 -1.51 5.19 25.99
CA ASP A 170 -0.77 5.95 27.03
C ASP A 170 0.66 6.30 26.61
N ARG A 171 1.40 5.33 26.07
CA ARG A 171 2.86 5.43 25.95
C ARG A 171 3.40 6.10 24.69
N LEU A 172 2.55 6.58 23.79
CA LEU A 172 2.95 7.10 22.48
C LEU A 172 2.42 8.51 22.24
N THR A 173 3.31 9.41 21.83
CA THR A 173 2.94 10.73 21.33
C THR A 173 2.36 10.57 19.92
N LEU A 174 1.04 10.51 19.84
CA LEU A 174 0.32 10.44 18.57
C LEU A 174 0.26 11.81 17.89
N ALA A 175 0.20 11.82 16.56
CA ALA A 175 -0.04 13.01 15.77
C ALA A 175 -1.39 13.64 16.15
N LYS A 176 -1.39 14.95 16.39
CA LYS A 176 -2.60 15.74 16.65
C LYS A 176 -3.14 16.43 15.41
N GLU A 177 -2.33 16.50 14.36
CA GLU A 177 -2.60 17.22 13.12
C GLU A 177 -2.11 16.43 11.91
N GLY A 178 -2.62 16.79 10.74
CA GLY A 178 -2.21 16.28 9.43
C GLY A 178 -3.20 15.33 8.78
N SER A 179 -4.31 14.98 9.44
CA SER A 179 -5.34 14.17 8.78
C SER A 179 -5.93 14.80 7.50
N PRO A 180 -5.99 16.15 7.33
CA PRO A 180 -6.38 16.75 6.06
C PRO A 180 -5.48 16.36 4.88
N LEU A 181 -4.19 16.08 5.11
CA LEU A 181 -3.27 15.65 4.05
C LEU A 181 -3.71 14.32 3.41
N LEU A 182 -4.39 13.46 4.19
CA LEU A 182 -4.90 12.17 3.72
C LEU A 182 -6.15 12.37 2.86
N THR A 183 -7.08 13.21 3.33
CA THR A 183 -8.35 13.43 2.65
C THR A 183 -8.20 14.36 1.45
N GLU A 184 -7.33 15.36 1.48
CA GLU A 184 -6.95 16.15 0.29
C GLU A 184 -6.43 15.25 -0.84
N LYS A 185 -5.64 14.23 -0.48
CA LYS A 185 -5.05 13.31 -1.45
C LYS A 185 -6.05 12.32 -2.02
N TRP A 186 -6.93 11.75 -1.19
CA TRP A 186 -7.74 10.58 -1.57
C TRP A 186 -9.26 10.73 -1.40
N ALA A 187 -9.80 11.88 -0.99
CA ALA A 187 -11.25 12.04 -0.77
C ALA A 187 -12.10 11.73 -2.01
N HIS A 188 -11.55 11.94 -3.21
CA HIS A 188 -12.23 11.69 -4.48
C HIS A 188 -12.41 10.19 -4.80
N THR A 189 -11.63 9.30 -4.18
CA THR A 189 -11.63 7.85 -4.44
C THR A 189 -11.96 7.02 -3.19
N LEU A 190 -11.77 7.57 -1.99
CA LEU A 190 -12.01 6.86 -0.73
C LEU A 190 -13.46 6.40 -0.58
N ARG A 191 -13.59 5.10 -0.33
CA ARG A 191 -14.84 4.40 -0.01
C ARG A 191 -14.85 3.99 1.45
N GLU A 192 -13.70 3.65 2.02
CA GLU A 192 -13.55 3.25 3.42
C GLU A 192 -12.39 3.97 4.09
N LEU A 193 -12.67 4.58 5.23
CA LEU A 193 -11.70 5.31 6.03
C LEU A 193 -11.80 4.88 7.50
N ASP A 194 -10.71 4.37 8.06
CA ASP A 194 -10.59 4.04 9.48
C ASP A 194 -9.50 4.88 10.14
N LEU A 195 -9.92 5.83 10.98
CA LEU A 195 -9.07 6.69 11.82
C LEU A 195 -9.20 6.32 13.30
N SER A 196 -9.66 5.12 13.62
CA SER A 196 -9.93 4.74 15.00
C SER A 196 -8.68 4.80 15.88
N GLY A 197 -8.85 5.31 17.09
CA GLY A 197 -7.76 5.48 18.07
C GLY A 197 -6.70 6.52 17.70
N GLN A 198 -6.86 7.24 16.58
CA GLN A 198 -5.93 8.29 16.19
C GLN A 198 -6.01 9.51 17.13
N GLY A 199 -4.88 10.20 17.27
CA GLY A 199 -4.68 11.31 18.21
C GLY A 199 -5.16 12.69 17.74
N PHE A 200 -5.76 12.78 16.55
CA PHE A 200 -6.13 14.03 15.90
C PHE A 200 -7.02 14.93 16.77
N SER A 201 -6.77 16.24 16.67
CA SER A 201 -7.56 17.26 17.35
C SER A 201 -8.95 17.40 16.72
N GLU A 202 -9.86 18.07 17.45
CA GLU A 202 -11.22 18.36 16.96
C GLU A 202 -11.18 19.14 15.64
N LYS A 203 -10.37 20.21 15.61
CA LYS A 203 -10.16 21.07 14.45
C LYS A 203 -9.56 20.32 13.26
N ASP A 204 -8.59 19.44 13.51
CA ASP A 204 -7.94 18.66 12.47
C ASP A 204 -8.93 17.67 11.81
N LEU A 205 -9.74 16.97 12.62
CA LEU A 205 -10.78 16.07 12.11
C LEU A 205 -11.87 16.82 11.34
N GLU A 206 -12.28 18.00 11.82
CA GLU A 206 -13.24 18.86 11.13
C GLU A 206 -12.71 19.26 9.75
N GLN A 207 -11.47 19.75 9.66
CA GLN A 207 -10.83 20.10 8.39
C GLN A 207 -10.69 18.89 7.46
N ALA A 208 -10.27 17.74 7.99
CA ALA A 208 -10.07 16.56 7.18
C ALA A 208 -11.38 16.05 6.59
N LEU A 209 -12.44 15.98 7.39
CA LEU A 209 -13.75 15.49 6.94
C LEU A 209 -14.51 16.50 6.08
N ALA A 210 -14.18 17.79 6.16
CA ALA A 210 -14.70 18.81 5.24
C ALA A 210 -14.28 18.56 3.78
N ALA A 211 -13.20 17.81 3.52
CA ALA A 211 -12.85 17.41 2.15
C ALA A 211 -13.95 16.61 1.44
N PHE A 212 -14.85 15.98 2.20
CA PHE A 212 -15.99 15.24 1.66
C PHE A 212 -17.23 16.11 1.43
N SER A 213 -17.29 17.38 1.84
CA SER A 213 -18.47 18.23 1.59
C SER A 213 -18.62 18.69 0.14
N GLY A 214 -17.70 18.28 -0.75
CA GLY A 214 -17.71 18.59 -2.17
C GLY A 214 -17.41 20.06 -2.48
N THR A 215 -17.07 20.32 -3.74
CA THR A 215 -17.19 21.65 -4.33
C THR A 215 -18.53 21.75 -5.04
N PRO A 216 -19.20 22.91 -5.05
CA PRO A 216 -20.45 23.07 -5.79
C PRO A 216 -20.26 22.67 -7.27
N GLY A 217 -20.95 21.61 -7.72
CA GLY A 217 -20.84 21.07 -9.09
C GLY A 217 -19.89 19.89 -9.27
N GLY A 218 -19.25 19.39 -8.21
CA GLY A 218 -18.40 18.19 -8.25
C GLY A 218 -19.17 16.86 -8.14
N SER A 219 -18.47 15.74 -8.39
CA SER A 219 -18.98 14.39 -8.11
C SER A 219 -19.18 14.21 -6.61
N GLN A 220 -20.26 13.52 -6.24
CA GLN A 220 -20.53 13.15 -4.85
C GLN A 220 -19.43 12.25 -4.29
N PRO A 221 -19.09 12.36 -2.99
CA PRO A 221 -18.12 11.48 -2.36
C PRO A 221 -18.52 10.00 -2.45
N ALA A 222 -17.55 9.13 -2.72
CA ALA A 222 -17.75 7.69 -2.76
C ALA A 222 -17.76 7.02 -1.36
N LEU A 223 -17.56 7.82 -0.31
CA LEU A 223 -17.37 7.34 1.06
C LEU A 223 -18.61 6.58 1.55
N CYS A 224 -18.41 5.31 1.93
CA CYS A 224 -19.47 4.41 2.35
C CYS A 224 -19.24 3.78 3.73
N SER A 225 -18.01 3.86 4.26
CA SER A 225 -17.62 3.33 5.56
C SER A 225 -16.66 4.29 6.26
N LEU A 226 -17.01 4.72 7.47
CA LEU A 226 -16.21 5.63 8.27
C LEU A 226 -16.10 5.13 9.71
N ASN A 227 -14.87 4.87 10.16
CA ASN A 227 -14.59 4.45 11.53
C ASN A 227 -13.82 5.55 12.27
N LEU A 228 -14.48 6.16 13.26
CA LEU A 228 -13.94 7.24 14.09
C LEU A 228 -13.84 6.82 15.56
N ARG A 229 -13.94 5.51 15.86
CA ARG A 229 -13.93 4.99 17.23
C ARG A 229 -12.75 5.54 18.03
N GLY A 230 -13.01 6.07 19.22
CA GLY A 230 -11.97 6.54 20.14
C GLY A 230 -11.30 7.87 19.74
N THR A 231 -11.85 8.60 18.75
CA THR A 231 -11.32 9.90 18.34
C THR A 231 -11.96 11.07 19.13
N ARG A 232 -11.59 12.30 18.76
CA ARG A 232 -12.18 13.56 19.25
C ARG A 232 -13.26 14.14 18.33
N VAL A 233 -13.84 13.37 17.41
CA VAL A 233 -14.84 13.94 16.49
C VAL A 233 -16.01 14.62 17.25
N THR A 234 -16.41 15.80 16.79
CA THR A 234 -17.49 16.59 17.41
C THR A 234 -18.84 16.24 16.77
N PRO A 235 -19.97 16.53 17.45
CA PRO A 235 -21.31 16.35 16.89
C PRO A 235 -21.51 17.07 15.55
N GLY A 236 -21.03 18.33 15.45
CA GLY A 236 -21.14 19.13 14.23
C GLY A 236 -20.40 18.51 13.04
N THR A 237 -19.18 18.02 13.26
CA THR A 237 -18.42 17.32 12.22
C THR A 237 -19.11 16.02 11.78
N VAL A 238 -19.69 15.26 12.72
CA VAL A 238 -20.46 14.04 12.38
C VAL A 238 -21.70 14.38 11.55
N SER A 239 -22.47 15.40 11.94
CA SER A 239 -23.64 15.84 11.16
C SER A 239 -23.26 16.26 9.75
N SER A 240 -22.17 17.03 9.62
CA SER A 240 -21.65 17.49 8.33
C SER A 240 -21.26 16.34 7.40
N VAL A 241 -20.50 15.35 7.90
CA VAL A 241 -20.05 14.22 7.06
C VAL A 241 -21.20 13.31 6.65
N ILE A 242 -22.18 13.06 7.53
CA ILE A 242 -23.38 12.26 7.17
C ILE A 242 -24.17 12.98 6.06
N SER A 243 -24.36 14.29 6.20
CA SER A 243 -25.11 15.10 5.22
C SER A 243 -24.39 15.18 3.87
N SER A 244 -23.06 15.17 3.89
CA SER A 244 -22.21 15.24 2.70
C SER A 244 -22.01 13.91 1.99
N CYS A 245 -22.21 12.78 2.69
CA CYS A 245 -21.95 11.43 2.17
C CYS A 245 -23.25 10.59 2.19
N PRO A 246 -24.16 10.76 1.20
CA PRO A 246 -25.42 10.00 1.16
C PRO A 246 -25.22 8.49 1.00
N GLY A 247 -24.05 8.07 0.50
CA GLY A 247 -23.66 6.67 0.36
C GLY A 247 -23.15 6.01 1.66
N LEU A 248 -23.10 6.73 2.78
CA LEU A 248 -22.55 6.25 4.04
C LEU A 248 -23.43 5.17 4.67
N ARG A 249 -22.90 3.94 4.74
CA ARG A 249 -23.59 2.76 5.27
C ARG A 249 -23.00 2.28 6.60
N PHE A 250 -21.77 2.66 6.91
CA PHE A 250 -21.14 2.29 8.18
C PHE A 250 -20.53 3.53 8.82
N LEU A 251 -20.87 3.74 10.09
CA LEU A 251 -20.32 4.81 10.90
C LEU A 251 -20.04 4.29 12.30
N ASN A 252 -18.79 4.30 12.74
CA ASN A 252 -18.44 3.91 14.10
C ASN A 252 -18.03 5.12 14.96
N LEU A 253 -18.83 5.40 15.99
CA LEU A 253 -18.65 6.50 16.95
C LEU A 253 -18.38 6.01 18.38
N GLU A 254 -18.09 4.71 18.55
CA GLU A 254 -17.78 4.14 19.86
C GLU A 254 -16.62 4.89 20.53
N SER A 255 -16.71 5.09 21.84
CA SER A 255 -15.64 5.71 22.64
C SER A 255 -15.20 7.12 22.18
N CYS A 256 -15.95 7.81 21.33
CA CYS A 256 -15.67 9.21 20.99
C CYS A 256 -15.97 10.11 22.20
N ARG A 257 -14.94 10.76 22.74
CA ARG A 257 -15.06 11.51 24.02
C ARG A 257 -15.90 12.78 23.91
N CYS A 258 -15.89 13.44 22.76
CA CYS A 258 -16.59 14.71 22.50
C CYS A 258 -18.06 14.52 22.07
N LEU A 259 -18.53 13.27 21.97
CA LEU A 259 -19.93 12.97 21.63
C LEU A 259 -20.78 12.72 22.90
N PRO A 260 -22.09 12.98 22.85
CA PRO A 260 -23.02 12.60 23.92
C PRO A 260 -23.11 11.07 24.03
N ARG A 261 -23.39 10.56 25.25
CA ARG A 261 -23.40 9.10 25.54
C ARG A 261 -24.32 8.30 24.62
N GLY A 262 -25.49 8.86 24.27
CA GLY A 262 -26.48 8.19 23.41
C GLY A 262 -25.98 7.84 22.01
N LEU A 263 -25.00 8.60 21.49
CA LEU A 263 -24.50 8.45 20.13
C LEU A 263 -23.28 7.53 19.98
N LYS A 264 -22.66 7.11 21.09
CA LYS A 264 -21.38 6.37 21.10
C LYS A 264 -21.57 4.89 20.76
N ARG A 265 -21.91 4.59 19.51
CA ARG A 265 -22.14 3.23 19.00
C ARG A 265 -21.70 3.10 17.55
N ALA A 266 -21.67 1.86 17.07
CA ALA A 266 -21.54 1.57 15.65
C ALA A 266 -22.92 1.55 14.99
N TYR A 267 -23.08 2.31 13.90
CA TYR A 267 -24.25 2.36 13.04
C TYR A 267 -23.97 1.53 11.78
N ARG A 268 -24.88 0.62 11.44
CA ARG A 268 -24.77 -0.29 10.30
C ARG A 268 -26.01 -0.19 9.43
N GLY A 269 -25.85 0.18 8.17
CA GLY A 269 -26.93 0.46 7.23
C GLY A 269 -27.31 1.94 7.19
N PRO A 270 -27.81 2.41 6.02
CA PRO A 270 -28.11 3.83 5.79
C PRO A 270 -29.18 4.37 6.74
N GLU A 271 -30.20 3.57 7.10
CA GLU A 271 -31.24 3.98 8.05
C GLU A 271 -30.68 4.31 9.43
N HIS A 272 -29.73 3.50 9.92
CA HIS A 272 -29.13 3.73 11.24
C HIS A 272 -28.23 4.97 11.23
N VAL A 273 -27.50 5.20 10.14
CA VAL A 273 -26.70 6.42 9.95
C VAL A 273 -27.62 7.65 9.89
N GLN A 274 -28.76 7.57 9.19
CA GLN A 274 -29.71 8.67 9.12
C GLN A 274 -30.37 8.97 10.47
N ARG A 275 -30.76 7.95 11.24
CA ARG A 275 -31.24 8.13 12.62
C ARG A 275 -30.20 8.81 13.52
N CYS A 276 -28.90 8.55 13.29
CA CYS A 276 -27.83 9.27 13.99
C CYS A 276 -27.86 10.77 13.68
N LEU A 277 -28.04 11.13 12.41
CA LEU A 277 -28.18 12.54 12.00
C LEU A 277 -29.41 13.20 12.64
N GLU A 278 -30.57 12.52 12.62
CA GLU A 278 -31.78 13.02 13.26
C GLU A 278 -31.58 13.29 14.75
N GLN A 279 -30.92 12.37 15.47
CA GLN A 279 -30.59 12.54 16.89
C GLN A 279 -29.61 13.69 17.14
N LEU A 280 -28.67 13.93 16.22
CA LEU A 280 -27.74 15.05 16.30
C LEU A 280 -28.44 16.40 16.09
N LEU A 281 -29.45 16.45 15.20
CA LEU A 281 -30.22 17.65 14.91
C LEU A 281 -31.29 17.97 15.96
N THR A 282 -31.82 16.94 16.64
CA THR A 282 -32.87 17.10 17.66
C THR A 282 -32.34 17.27 19.08
N SER A 283 -31.07 16.98 19.35
CA SER A 283 -30.48 17.21 20.67
C SER A 283 -30.32 18.72 20.91
N PRO A 284 -31.08 19.34 21.85
CA PRO A 284 -30.86 20.74 22.18
C PRO A 284 -29.43 20.88 22.73
N ALA A 285 -28.72 21.92 22.28
CA ALA A 285 -27.47 22.34 22.91
C ALA A 285 -27.74 22.46 24.42
N SER A 286 -27.13 21.58 25.22
CA SER A 286 -27.21 21.72 26.68
C SER A 286 -26.57 23.05 27.04
N PRO A 287 -27.25 23.96 27.74
CA PRO A 287 -26.64 25.20 28.18
C PRO A 287 -25.51 24.88 29.17
N SER A 288 -24.37 25.52 28.95
CA SER A 288 -23.19 25.52 29.83
C SER A 288 -23.49 26.02 31.23
#